data_AF-A0A976CW25-F1
#
_entry.id   AF-A0A976CW25-F1
#
_cell.length_a   1.000
_cell.length_b   1.000
_cell.length_c   1.000
_cell.angle_alpha   90.00
_cell.angle_beta   90.00
_cell.angle_gamma   90.00
#
_symmetry.space_group_name_H-M   'P 1'
#
loop_
_entity.id
_entity.type
_entity.pdbx_description
1 polymer ?
#
loop_
_entity_poly.entity_id
_entity_poly.type
_entity_poly.pdbx_seq_one_letter_code
_entity_poly.pdbx_strand_id
1 'polypeptide(L)'
;MSDLSSSPLPLGEIVQGPSAFEQFLDRNQKALAAASVAVALSIGGYMVYRTIQADEAMAAGQALYAAKDVDALQKVSTDFAQTPAAVTASLAASDLLWKKGQQDEAIARLREILASHPTHPAAAIAQQSLGLRLLAQGKSGDAKSAFEAVLARSDARYLVPAATLALGDIAKSEGNLKAAEESYRSISRDFPNSPFVNAAQERLKFLSFQAPTEIDPPPAVEAPPASLAQPPSEEESSNTGNPLIDGLKQKKKKP
;
A
#
# COMPACT_ATOMS: atom_id res chain seq x y z
N MET A 1 -88.19 -57.69 2.98
CA MET A 1 -86.81 -57.41 2.54
C MET A 1 -86.62 -55.92 2.65
N SER A 2 -86.13 -55.47 3.81
CA SER A 2 -84.73 -55.06 4.03
C SER A 2 -84.70 -53.53 4.01
N ASP A 3 -84.94 -52.89 5.15
CA ASP A 3 -83.91 -52.46 6.11
C ASP A 3 -83.15 -51.22 5.60
N LEU A 4 -83.54 -50.05 6.13
CA LEU A 4 -82.75 -48.82 6.11
C LEU A 4 -82.94 -48.12 7.46
N SER A 5 -82.48 -48.78 8.52
CA SER A 5 -82.07 -48.10 9.74
C SER A 5 -80.77 -47.33 9.48
N SER A 6 -80.82 -46.00 9.41
CA SER A 6 -79.64 -45.14 9.63
C SER A 6 -80.07 -43.68 9.80
N SER A 7 -80.50 -43.31 11.01
CA SER A 7 -80.36 -41.92 11.44
C SER A 7 -78.86 -41.68 11.68
N PRO A 8 -78.18 -40.75 10.98
CA PRO A 8 -76.82 -40.41 11.34
C PRO A 8 -76.85 -39.79 12.73
N LEU A 9 -76.18 -40.44 13.68
CA LEU A 9 -75.84 -39.86 14.98
C LEU A 9 -75.21 -38.48 14.75
N PRO A 10 -75.60 -37.42 15.49
CA PRO A 10 -74.84 -36.18 15.45
C PRO A 10 -73.43 -36.51 15.94
N LEU A 11 -72.46 -36.48 15.03
CA LEU A 11 -71.05 -36.50 15.36
C LEU A 11 -70.84 -35.33 16.33
N GLY A 12 -70.59 -35.65 17.60
CA GLY A 12 -70.40 -34.66 18.64
C GLY A 12 -69.40 -33.62 18.16
N GLU A 13 -69.80 -32.35 18.21
CA GLU A 13 -68.87 -31.24 18.03
C GLU A 13 -67.73 -31.48 19.02
N ILE A 14 -66.53 -31.80 18.50
CA ILE A 14 -65.33 -31.78 19.32
C ILE A 14 -65.10 -30.30 19.60
N VAL A 15 -65.70 -29.81 20.68
CA VAL A 15 -65.37 -28.51 21.26
C VAL A 15 -63.95 -28.67 21.78
N GLN A 16 -62.96 -28.50 20.90
CA GLN A 16 -61.58 -28.40 21.30
C GLN A 16 -61.48 -27.11 22.12
N GLY A 17 -61.35 -27.27 23.45
CA GLY A 17 -61.02 -26.15 24.33
C GLY A 17 -59.71 -25.49 23.89
N PRO A 18 -59.45 -24.25 24.35
CA PRO A 18 -58.32 -23.47 23.87
C PRO A 18 -57.02 -24.27 23.97
N SER A 19 -56.25 -24.27 22.88
CA SER A 19 -55.02 -25.06 22.80
C SER A 19 -54.01 -24.59 23.85
N ALA A 20 -53.03 -25.44 24.20
CA ALA A 20 -51.99 -25.06 25.18
C ALA A 20 -51.23 -23.77 24.78
N PHE A 21 -51.14 -23.49 23.47
CA PHE A 21 -50.55 -22.27 22.94
C PHE A 21 -51.45 -21.04 23.17
N GLU A 22 -52.76 -21.17 22.97
CA GLU A 22 -53.72 -20.09 23.23
C GLU A 22 -53.78 -19.74 24.71
N GLN A 23 -53.80 -20.74 25.59
CA GLN A 23 -53.73 -20.52 27.04
C GLN A 23 -52.43 -19.84 27.46
N PHE A 24 -51.31 -20.15 26.79
CA PHE A 24 -50.04 -19.47 27.01
C PHE A 24 -50.08 -18.00 26.56
N LEU A 25 -50.64 -17.71 25.38
CA LEU A 25 -50.80 -16.35 24.88
C LEU A 25 -51.69 -15.52 25.79
N ASP A 26 -52.85 -16.04 26.20
CA ASP A 26 -53.80 -15.35 27.07
C ASP A 26 -53.18 -15.08 28.45
N ARG A 27 -52.50 -16.07 29.03
CA ARG A 27 -51.82 -15.92 30.33
C ARG A 27 -50.70 -14.88 30.29
N ASN A 28 -50.00 -14.76 29.16
CA ASN A 28 -48.83 -13.90 29.02
C ASN A 28 -49.08 -12.65 28.15
N GLN A 29 -50.32 -12.36 27.77
CA GLN A 29 -50.64 -11.37 26.74
C GLN A 29 -50.06 -9.98 27.03
N LYS A 30 -50.14 -9.52 28.28
CA LYS A 30 -49.58 -8.23 28.71
C LYS A 30 -48.05 -8.20 28.67
N ALA A 31 -47.40 -9.32 29.03
CA ALA A 31 -45.95 -9.43 28.99
C ALA A 31 -45.44 -9.47 27.54
N LEU A 32 -46.14 -10.19 26.65
CA LEU A 32 -45.82 -10.23 25.22
C LEU A 32 -46.04 -8.87 24.55
N ALA A 33 -47.11 -8.15 24.89
CA ALA A 33 -47.35 -6.79 24.40
C ALA A 33 -46.29 -5.79 24.91
N ALA A 34 -45.88 -5.88 26.19
CA ALA A 34 -44.80 -5.06 26.71
C ALA A 34 -43.46 -5.38 26.03
N ALA A 35 -43.17 -6.68 25.81
CA ALA A 35 -41.96 -7.12 25.12
C ALA A 35 -41.92 -6.64 23.66
N SER A 36 -43.03 -6.68 22.93
CA SER A 36 -43.08 -6.21 21.54
C SER A 36 -42.85 -4.69 21.44
N VAL A 37 -43.41 -3.91 22.37
CA VAL A 37 -43.15 -2.46 22.45
C VAL A 37 -41.68 -2.19 22.79
N ALA A 38 -41.09 -2.91 23.73
CA ALA A 38 -39.67 -2.76 24.08
C ALA A 38 -38.75 -3.07 22.89
N VAL A 39 -39.06 -4.13 22.12
CA VAL A 39 -38.32 -4.46 20.88
C VAL A 39 -38.48 -3.36 19.84
N ALA A 40 -39.70 -2.85 19.62
CA ALA A 40 -39.95 -1.78 18.65
C ALA A 40 -39.19 -0.48 19.03
N LEU A 41 -39.18 -0.10 20.31
CA LEU A 41 -38.42 1.05 20.79
C LEU A 41 -36.91 0.84 20.65
N SER A 42 -36.43 -0.37 20.92
CA SER A 42 -35.01 -0.71 20.77
C SER A 42 -34.57 -0.63 19.30
N ILE A 43 -35.38 -1.17 18.38
CA ILE A 43 -35.11 -1.09 16.94
C ILE A 43 -35.19 0.35 16.45
N GLY A 44 -36.22 1.11 16.85
CA GLY A 44 -36.39 2.52 16.50
C GLY A 44 -35.22 3.37 17.00
N GLY A 45 -34.84 3.21 18.26
CA GLY A 45 -33.67 3.87 18.84
C GLY A 45 -32.37 3.50 18.13
N TYR A 46 -32.17 2.22 17.79
CA TYR A 46 -31.02 1.77 17.01
C TYR A 46 -30.99 2.36 15.59
N MET A 47 -32.14 2.47 14.92
CA MET A 47 -32.23 3.10 13.60
C MET A 47 -31.89 4.58 13.66
N VAL A 48 -32.44 5.34 14.61
CA VAL A 48 -32.12 6.77 14.79
C VAL A 48 -30.65 6.97 15.15
N TYR A 49 -30.11 6.14 16.05
CA TYR A 49 -28.69 6.15 16.38
C TYR A 49 -27.83 5.91 15.13
N ARG A 50 -28.19 4.91 14.31
CA ARG A 50 -27.47 4.58 13.09
C ARG A 50 -27.57 5.69 12.03
N THR A 51 -28.69 6.40 11.91
CA THR A 51 -28.81 7.51 10.95
C THR A 51 -27.94 8.71 11.34
N ILE A 52 -27.94 9.10 12.62
CA ILE A 52 -27.08 10.19 13.10
C ILE A 52 -25.60 9.86 12.89
N GLN A 53 -25.18 8.64 13.23
CA GLN A 53 -23.81 8.18 13.02
C GLN A 53 -23.42 8.15 11.52
N ALA A 54 -24.37 7.80 10.63
CA ALA A 54 -24.13 7.81 9.20
C ALA A 54 -23.95 9.24 8.66
N ASP A 55 -24.77 10.19 9.12
CA ASP A 55 -24.68 11.59 8.73
C ASP A 55 -23.35 12.21 9.19
N GLU A 56 -22.95 11.95 10.44
CA GLU A 56 -21.67 12.40 10.97
C GLU A 56 -20.49 11.79 10.22
N ALA A 57 -20.52 10.49 9.92
CA ALA A 57 -19.48 9.84 9.13
C ALA A 57 -19.37 10.40 7.70
N MET A 58 -20.49 10.76 7.07
CA MET A 58 -20.48 11.41 5.75
C MET A 58 -19.87 12.81 5.82
N ALA A 59 -20.25 13.62 6.81
CA ALA A 59 -19.68 14.94 7.03
C ALA A 59 -18.16 14.86 7.29
N ALA A 60 -17.74 13.91 8.13
CA ALA A 60 -16.33 13.67 8.43
C ALA A 60 -15.53 13.27 7.17
N GLY A 61 -16.11 12.41 6.33
CA GLY A 61 -15.51 12.02 5.05
C GLY A 61 -15.34 13.21 4.08
N GLN A 62 -16.34 14.10 4.01
CA GLN A 62 -16.24 15.32 3.19
C GLN A 62 -15.18 16.28 3.73
N ALA A 63 -15.13 16.48 5.05
CA ALA A 63 -14.14 17.34 5.68
C ALA A 63 -12.71 16.79 5.47
N LEU A 64 -12.52 15.47 5.61
CA LEU A 64 -11.26 14.80 5.29
C LEU A 64 -10.84 15.01 3.83
N TYR A 65 -11.78 14.87 2.90
CA TYR A 65 -11.49 15.07 1.47
C TYR A 65 -11.11 16.53 1.13
N ALA A 66 -11.76 17.49 1.81
CA ALA A 66 -11.50 18.91 1.65
C ALA A 66 -10.18 19.37 2.28
N ALA A 67 -9.71 18.71 3.35
CA ALA A 67 -8.50 19.08 4.07
C ALA A 67 -7.24 18.99 3.19
N LYS A 68 -6.48 20.09 3.09
CA LYS A 68 -5.25 20.19 2.25
C LYS A 68 -3.97 20.42 3.05
N ASP A 69 -4.08 20.71 4.33
CA ASP A 69 -2.96 20.97 5.23
C ASP A 69 -3.14 20.27 6.58
N VAL A 70 -2.11 20.36 7.41
CA VAL A 70 -2.06 19.69 8.72
C VAL A 70 -3.13 20.25 9.67
N ASP A 71 -3.42 21.56 9.61
CA ASP A 71 -4.37 22.21 10.52
C ASP A 71 -5.81 21.81 10.18
N ALA A 72 -6.15 21.73 8.89
CA ALA A 72 -7.43 21.22 8.43
C ALA A 72 -7.61 19.73 8.80
N LEU A 73 -6.57 18.92 8.66
CA LEU A 73 -6.62 17.51 9.09
C LEU A 73 -6.74 17.39 10.61
N GLN A 74 -6.09 18.27 11.37
CA GLN A 74 -6.24 18.32 12.81
C GLN A 74 -7.68 18.64 13.22
N LYS A 75 -8.31 19.60 12.53
CA LYS A 75 -9.74 19.91 12.72
C LYS A 75 -10.62 18.68 12.46
N VAL A 76 -10.33 17.91 11.41
CA VAL A 76 -11.08 16.66 11.16
C VAL A 76 -10.90 15.67 12.32
N SER A 77 -9.68 15.52 12.82
CA SER A 77 -9.40 14.65 13.97
C SER A 77 -10.08 15.11 15.27
N THR A 78 -10.24 16.42 15.50
CA THR A 78 -10.91 16.95 16.71
C THR A 78 -12.43 16.96 16.58
N ASP A 79 -12.94 17.46 15.46
CA ASP A 79 -14.36 17.75 15.26
C ASP A 79 -15.14 16.45 14.98
N PHE A 80 -14.47 15.42 14.46
CA PHE A 80 -15.06 14.12 14.15
C PHE A 80 -14.34 12.96 14.87
N ALA A 81 -13.87 13.19 16.10
CA ALA A 81 -13.02 12.26 16.87
C ALA A 81 -13.58 10.83 17.03
N GLN A 82 -14.90 10.66 16.96
CA GLN A 82 -15.56 9.35 17.08
C GLN A 82 -15.73 8.63 15.73
N THR A 83 -15.25 9.21 14.63
CA THR A 83 -15.40 8.65 13.28
C THR A 83 -14.09 8.01 12.78
N PRO A 84 -14.16 7.02 11.88
CA PRO A 84 -12.97 6.49 11.20
C PRO A 84 -12.17 7.54 10.42
N ALA A 85 -12.82 8.64 10.01
CA ALA A 85 -12.18 9.72 9.29
C ALA A 85 -11.13 10.45 10.16
N ALA A 86 -11.31 10.53 11.48
CA ALA A 86 -10.33 11.15 12.38
C ALA A 86 -8.97 10.44 12.37
N VAL A 87 -8.97 9.11 12.40
CA VAL A 87 -7.74 8.29 12.34
C VAL A 87 -7.09 8.40 10.96
N THR A 88 -7.92 8.41 9.91
CA THR A 88 -7.45 8.59 8.54
C THR A 88 -6.85 9.99 8.31
N ALA A 89 -7.44 11.02 8.92
CA ALA A 89 -6.91 12.37 8.94
C ALA A 89 -5.55 12.44 9.65
N SER A 90 -5.41 11.74 10.78
CA SER A 90 -4.13 11.66 11.50
C SER A 90 -3.03 10.99 10.66
N LEU A 91 -3.37 9.91 9.93
CA LEU A 91 -2.45 9.29 8.98
C LEU A 91 -2.03 10.27 7.87
N ALA A 92 -2.99 10.95 7.25
CA ALA A 92 -2.70 11.94 6.22
C ALA A 92 -1.86 13.12 6.76
N ALA A 93 -2.10 13.54 8.01
CA ALA A 93 -1.35 14.59 8.67
C ALA A 93 0.11 14.16 8.87
N SER A 94 0.36 12.89 9.24
CA SER A 94 1.71 12.35 9.36
C SER A 94 2.49 12.45 8.04
N ASP A 95 1.84 12.20 6.90
CA ASP A 95 2.48 12.32 5.59
C ASP A 95 2.79 13.77 5.21
N LEU A 96 1.91 14.71 5.55
CA LEU A 96 2.16 16.14 5.31
C LEU A 96 3.26 16.67 6.23
N LEU A 97 3.26 16.30 7.50
CA LEU A 97 4.32 16.64 8.46
C LEU A 97 5.68 16.15 7.97
N TRP A 98 5.75 14.91 7.48
CA TRP A 98 6.97 14.35 6.90
C TRP A 98 7.49 15.21 5.73
N LYS A 99 6.60 15.57 4.80
CA LYS A 99 6.94 16.42 3.64
C LYS A 99 7.38 17.83 4.04
N LYS A 100 6.88 18.36 5.16
CA LYS A 100 7.29 19.66 5.74
C LYS A 100 8.61 19.59 6.52
N GLY A 101 9.22 18.41 6.65
CA GLY A 101 10.44 18.22 7.43
C GLY A 101 10.21 17.99 8.93
N GLN A 102 8.97 17.98 9.40
CA GLN A 102 8.59 17.68 10.78
C GLN A 102 8.56 16.15 10.99
N GLN A 103 9.71 15.50 10.79
CA GLN A 103 9.82 14.04 10.70
C GLN A 103 9.48 13.33 12.02
N ASP A 104 9.94 13.86 13.15
CA ASP A 104 9.70 13.23 14.46
C ASP A 104 8.22 13.30 14.85
N GLU A 105 7.54 14.41 14.51
CA GLU A 105 6.10 14.57 14.73
C GLU A 105 5.29 13.61 13.84
N ALA A 106 5.71 13.43 12.59
CA ALA A 106 5.12 12.45 11.69
C ALA A 106 5.23 11.01 12.26
N ILE A 107 6.41 10.63 12.76
CA ILE A 107 6.63 9.32 13.39
C ILE A 107 5.81 9.18 14.67
N ALA A 108 5.70 10.23 15.49
CA ALA A 108 4.90 10.22 16.70
C ALA A 108 3.41 9.96 16.39
N ARG A 109 2.85 10.63 15.38
CA ARG A 109 1.48 10.40 14.90
C ARG A 109 1.25 8.96 14.46
N LEU A 110 2.18 8.39 13.70
CA LEU A 110 2.08 7.00 13.25
C LEU A 110 2.06 6.03 14.44
N ARG A 111 2.93 6.24 15.43
CA ARG A 111 2.95 5.44 16.66
C ARG A 111 1.67 5.59 17.48
N GLU A 112 1.13 6.79 17.56
CA GLU A 112 -0.14 7.06 18.24
C GLU A 112 -1.29 6.27 17.59
N ILE A 113 -1.40 6.26 16.26
CA ILE A 113 -2.41 5.48 15.53
C ILE A 113 -2.28 3.99 15.88
N LEU A 114 -1.06 3.46 15.90
CA LEU A 114 -0.80 2.05 16.20
C LEU A 114 -1.12 1.67 17.64
N ALA A 115 -0.92 2.59 18.58
CA ALA A 115 -1.18 2.38 20.00
C ALA A 115 -2.68 2.50 20.35
N SER A 116 -3.35 3.52 19.80
CA SER A 116 -4.74 3.87 20.15
C SER A 116 -5.79 3.20 19.25
N HIS A 117 -5.42 2.86 18.00
CA HIS A 117 -6.33 2.35 16.99
C HIS A 117 -5.80 1.10 16.26
N PRO A 118 -5.33 0.05 16.97
CA PRO A 118 -4.63 -1.10 16.37
C PRO A 118 -5.47 -1.92 15.38
N THR A 119 -6.80 -1.88 15.50
CA THR A 119 -7.76 -2.59 14.64
C THR A 119 -8.33 -1.71 13.52
N HIS A 120 -8.00 -0.41 13.49
CA HIS A 120 -8.49 0.50 12.47
C HIS A 120 -7.82 0.19 11.11
N PRO A 121 -8.53 0.28 9.97
CA PRO A 121 -7.95 -0.01 8.64
C PRO A 121 -6.67 0.79 8.31
N ALA A 122 -6.57 2.01 8.84
CA ALA A 122 -5.37 2.85 8.69
C ALA A 122 -4.15 2.34 9.46
N ALA A 123 -4.30 1.47 10.47
CA ALA A 123 -3.20 0.99 11.30
C ALA A 123 -2.17 0.19 10.49
N ALA A 124 -2.62 -0.66 9.56
CA ALA A 124 -1.73 -1.40 8.66
C ALA A 124 -0.88 -0.46 7.79
N ILE A 125 -1.50 0.60 7.26
CA ILE A 125 -0.82 1.62 6.45
C ILE A 125 0.13 2.45 7.33
N ALA A 126 -0.29 2.78 8.56
CA ALA A 126 0.55 3.49 9.52
C ALA A 126 1.79 2.68 9.89
N GLN A 127 1.65 1.37 10.09
CA GLN A 127 2.75 0.45 10.37
C GLN A 127 3.76 0.41 9.21
N GLN A 128 3.27 0.27 7.98
CA GLN A 128 4.11 0.30 6.78
C GLN A 128 4.82 1.65 6.62
N SER A 129 4.10 2.75 6.84
CA SER A 129 4.63 4.11 6.75
C SER A 129 5.70 4.35 7.82
N LEU A 130 5.48 3.85 9.04
CA LEU A 130 6.44 3.93 10.14
C LEU A 130 7.75 3.24 9.75
N GLY A 131 7.69 2.02 9.19
CA GLY A 131 8.87 1.32 8.69
C GLY A 131 9.63 2.12 7.63
N LEU A 132 8.93 2.68 6.66
CA LEU A 132 9.54 3.52 5.61
C LEU A 132 10.19 4.79 6.18
N ARG A 133 9.52 5.47 7.14
CA ARG A 133 10.04 6.68 7.78
C ARG A 133 11.28 6.38 8.63
N LEU A 134 11.26 5.29 9.39
CA LEU A 134 12.41 4.85 10.19
C LEU A 134 13.60 4.48 9.30
N LEU A 135 13.35 3.79 8.19
CA LEU A 135 14.39 3.44 7.22
C LEU A 135 15.02 4.71 6.61
N ALA A 136 14.20 5.71 6.28
CA ALA A 136 14.68 6.99 5.77
C ALA A 136 15.51 7.79 6.81
N GLN A 137 15.32 7.53 8.12
CA GLN A 137 16.16 8.06 9.19
C GLN A 137 17.42 7.21 9.47
N GLY A 138 17.67 6.15 8.68
CA GLY A 138 18.78 5.22 8.90
C GLY A 138 18.58 4.27 10.09
N LYS A 139 17.38 4.23 10.67
CA LYS A 139 17.03 3.34 11.80
C LYS A 139 16.60 1.97 11.27
N SER A 140 17.49 1.28 10.58
CA SER A 140 17.19 0.01 9.89
C SER A 140 16.65 -1.08 10.82
N GLY A 141 17.12 -1.15 12.07
CA GLY A 141 16.61 -2.10 13.06
C GLY A 141 15.14 -1.86 13.40
N ASP A 142 14.78 -0.62 13.76
CA ASP A 142 13.39 -0.26 14.06
C ASP A 142 12.49 -0.42 12.81
N ALA A 143 13.02 -0.06 11.63
CA ALA A 143 12.31 -0.22 10.37
C ALA A 143 12.00 -1.70 10.07
N LYS A 144 12.97 -2.59 10.29
CA LYS A 144 12.81 -4.04 10.15
C LYS A 144 11.68 -4.55 11.04
N SER A 145 11.70 -4.22 12.33
CA SER A 145 10.62 -4.59 13.26
C SER A 145 9.26 -4.05 12.79
N ALA A 146 9.24 -2.83 12.24
CA ALA A 146 8.00 -2.25 11.74
C ALA A 146 7.44 -3.01 10.52
N PHE A 147 8.29 -3.42 9.58
CA PHE A 147 7.89 -4.22 8.41
C PHE A 147 7.52 -5.65 8.78
N GLU A 148 8.23 -6.29 9.71
CA GLU A 148 7.87 -7.62 10.22
C GLU A 148 6.48 -7.60 10.87
N ALA A 149 6.13 -6.53 11.58
CA ALA A 149 4.78 -6.35 12.11
C ALA A 149 3.72 -6.20 11.01
N VAL A 150 4.04 -5.69 9.81
CA VAL A 150 3.11 -5.71 8.65
C VAL A 150 2.88 -7.15 8.19
N LEU A 151 3.94 -7.98 8.12
CA LEU A 151 3.84 -9.38 7.73
C LEU A 151 2.98 -10.20 8.70
N ALA A 152 3.01 -9.86 9.99
CA ALA A 152 2.22 -10.52 11.03
C ALA A 152 0.71 -10.17 11.00
N ARG A 153 0.32 -9.13 10.26
CA ARG A 153 -1.07 -8.66 10.20
C ARG A 153 -1.86 -9.35 9.10
N SER A 154 -2.93 -10.05 9.48
CA SER A 154 -3.83 -10.71 8.54
C SER A 154 -4.62 -9.73 7.66
N ASP A 155 -4.93 -8.53 8.19
CA ASP A 155 -5.62 -7.45 7.49
C ASP A 155 -4.70 -6.63 6.57
N ALA A 156 -3.39 -6.90 6.57
CA ALA A 156 -2.39 -6.15 5.82
C ALA A 156 -1.82 -6.91 4.61
N ARG A 157 -2.45 -8.02 4.17
CA ARG A 157 -1.92 -8.90 3.10
C ARG A 157 -1.55 -8.14 1.81
N TYR A 158 -2.26 -7.06 1.49
CA TYR A 158 -1.98 -6.22 0.32
C TYR A 158 -0.70 -5.37 0.45
N LEU A 159 -0.21 -5.12 1.68
CA LEU A 159 1.04 -4.41 1.96
C LEU A 159 2.25 -5.34 2.09
N VAL A 160 2.02 -6.63 2.33
CA VAL A 160 3.10 -7.62 2.55
C VAL A 160 4.16 -7.58 1.44
N PRO A 161 3.84 -7.55 0.13
CA PRO A 161 4.88 -7.48 -0.90
C PRO A 161 5.80 -6.26 -0.79
N ALA A 162 5.26 -5.10 -0.41
CA ALA A 162 6.02 -3.88 -0.24
C ALA A 162 6.94 -3.96 0.99
N ALA A 163 6.40 -4.48 2.11
CA ALA A 163 7.17 -4.71 3.34
C ALA A 163 8.29 -5.74 3.11
N THR A 164 8.02 -6.84 2.43
CA THR A 164 9.01 -7.87 2.08
C THR A 164 10.10 -7.32 1.17
N LEU A 165 9.76 -6.44 0.21
CA LEU A 165 10.76 -5.78 -0.63
C LEU A 165 11.70 -4.92 0.22
N ALA A 166 11.14 -4.13 1.14
CA ALA A 166 11.93 -3.30 2.06
C ALA A 166 12.81 -4.13 3.01
N LEU A 167 12.31 -5.26 3.52
CA LEU A 167 13.10 -6.20 4.32
C LEU A 167 14.27 -6.80 3.52
N GLY A 168 14.04 -7.12 2.24
CA GLY A 168 15.11 -7.56 1.33
C GLY A 168 16.16 -6.47 1.10
N ASP A 169 15.73 -5.22 0.95
CA ASP A 169 16.62 -4.06 0.78
C ASP A 169 17.48 -3.83 2.04
N ILE A 170 16.87 -3.93 3.22
CA ILE A 170 17.57 -3.87 4.51
C ILE A 170 18.60 -5.00 4.60
N ALA A 171 18.19 -6.26 4.35
CA ALA A 171 19.09 -7.41 4.40
C ALA A 171 20.26 -7.28 3.42
N LYS A 172 20.02 -6.74 2.22
CA LYS A 172 21.08 -6.44 1.25
C LYS A 172 22.07 -5.42 1.81
N SER A 173 21.58 -4.34 2.41
CA SER A 173 22.43 -3.29 3.01
C SER A 173 23.28 -3.80 4.18
N GLU A 174 22.79 -4.82 4.89
CA GLU A 174 23.50 -5.52 5.97
C GLU A 174 24.49 -6.59 5.43
N GLY A 175 24.61 -6.75 4.11
CA GLY A 175 25.46 -7.76 3.47
C GLY A 175 24.87 -9.18 3.49
N ASN A 176 23.67 -9.37 4.02
CA ASN A 176 22.99 -10.66 4.02
C ASN A 176 22.27 -10.91 2.68
N LEU A 177 23.06 -11.15 1.64
CA LEU A 177 22.57 -11.36 0.28
C LEU A 177 21.61 -12.56 0.17
N LYS A 178 21.81 -13.62 0.97
CA LYS A 178 20.92 -14.79 0.98
C LYS A 178 19.52 -14.43 1.48
N ALA A 179 19.41 -13.68 2.57
CA ALA A 179 18.12 -13.25 3.10
C ALA A 179 17.42 -12.23 2.17
N ALA A 180 18.20 -11.36 1.53
CA ALA A 180 17.70 -10.45 0.50
C ALA A 180 17.12 -11.23 -0.70
N GLU A 181 17.85 -12.24 -1.20
CA GLU A 181 17.42 -13.09 -2.29
C GLU A 181 16.08 -13.79 -1.99
N GLU A 182 15.97 -14.44 -0.82
CA GLU A 182 14.73 -15.11 -0.42
C GLU A 182 13.56 -14.13 -0.32
N SER A 183 13.79 -12.94 0.24
CA SER A 183 12.77 -11.90 0.34
C SER A 183 12.24 -11.52 -1.05
N TYR A 184 13.12 -11.25 -2.01
CA TYR A 184 12.69 -10.89 -3.36
C TYR A 184 12.02 -12.05 -4.11
N ARG A 185 12.53 -13.28 -3.97
CA ARG A 185 11.93 -14.46 -4.60
C ARG A 185 10.55 -14.77 -4.05
N SER A 186 10.36 -14.61 -2.74
CA SER A 186 9.07 -14.85 -2.08
C SER A 186 7.95 -13.95 -2.63
N ILE A 187 8.26 -12.72 -3.06
CA ILE A 187 7.26 -11.82 -3.67
C ILE A 187 6.68 -12.43 -4.94
N SER A 188 7.52 -12.93 -5.85
CA SER A 188 7.06 -13.58 -7.09
C SER A 188 6.29 -14.87 -6.81
N ARG A 189 6.71 -15.62 -5.78
CA ARG A 189 6.12 -16.92 -5.41
C ARG A 189 4.75 -16.76 -4.74
N ASP A 190 4.67 -15.88 -3.74
CA ASP A 190 3.53 -15.80 -2.82
C ASP A 190 2.53 -14.71 -3.26
N PHE A 191 2.97 -13.76 -4.11
CA PHE A 191 2.19 -12.62 -4.59
C PHE A 191 2.41 -12.35 -6.10
N PRO A 192 2.13 -13.32 -7.00
CA PRO A 192 2.45 -13.22 -8.42
C PRO A 192 1.78 -12.05 -9.17
N ASN A 193 0.67 -11.53 -8.64
CA ASN A 193 -0.06 -10.38 -9.22
C ASN A 193 0.28 -9.04 -8.55
N SER A 194 1.28 -9.01 -7.66
CA SER A 194 1.68 -7.79 -6.98
C SER A 194 2.42 -6.82 -7.92
N PRO A 195 2.18 -5.51 -7.82
CA PRO A 195 2.97 -4.51 -8.58
C PRO A 195 4.47 -4.53 -8.20
N PHE A 196 4.84 -5.15 -7.07
CA PHE A 196 6.22 -5.24 -6.60
C PHE A 196 7.01 -6.40 -7.20
N VAL A 197 6.40 -7.27 -8.01
CA VAL A 197 7.10 -8.40 -8.66
C VAL A 197 8.24 -7.91 -9.55
N ASN A 198 7.98 -6.90 -10.39
CA ASN A 198 9.00 -6.36 -11.30
C ASN A 198 10.17 -5.73 -10.52
N ALA A 199 9.86 -4.95 -9.48
CA ALA A 199 10.88 -4.36 -8.61
C ALA A 199 11.75 -5.44 -7.92
N ALA A 200 11.12 -6.51 -7.40
CA ALA A 200 11.83 -7.62 -6.79
C ALA A 200 12.76 -8.34 -7.80
N GLN A 201 12.29 -8.56 -9.03
CA GLN A 201 13.09 -9.15 -10.10
C GLN A 201 14.29 -8.26 -10.48
N GLU A 202 14.09 -6.94 -10.55
CA GLU A 202 15.19 -6.00 -10.76
C GLU A 202 16.21 -6.08 -9.63
N ARG A 203 15.77 -6.09 -8.37
CA ARG A 203 16.69 -6.24 -7.22
C ARG A 203 17.48 -7.55 -7.27
N LEU A 204 16.86 -8.66 -7.70
CA LEU A 204 17.54 -9.94 -7.89
C LEU A 204 18.64 -9.88 -8.96
N LYS A 205 18.39 -9.22 -10.10
CA LYS A 205 19.40 -9.09 -11.18
C LYS A 205 20.68 -8.40 -10.71
N PHE A 206 20.55 -7.40 -9.84
CA PHE A 206 21.68 -6.62 -9.32
C PHE A 206 22.09 -7.02 -7.90
N LEU A 207 21.62 -8.15 -7.39
CA LEU A 207 21.88 -8.54 -6.00
C LEU A 207 23.36 -8.89 -5.77
N SER A 208 23.95 -9.59 -6.73
CA SER A 208 25.36 -10.00 -6.74
C SER A 208 26.21 -9.23 -7.75
N PHE A 209 25.71 -8.11 -8.27
CA PHE A 209 26.48 -7.31 -9.22
C PHE A 209 27.73 -6.76 -8.53
N GLN A 210 28.89 -7.20 -9.00
CA GLN A 210 30.20 -6.66 -8.63
C GLN A 210 30.65 -5.74 -9.76
N ALA A 211 30.96 -4.48 -9.45
CA ALA A 211 31.47 -3.55 -10.45
C ALA A 211 32.75 -4.14 -11.08
N PRO A 212 32.89 -4.10 -12.42
CA PRO A 212 34.13 -4.52 -13.06
C PRO A 212 35.31 -3.77 -12.46
N THR A 213 36.35 -4.48 -12.06
CA THR A 213 37.60 -3.84 -11.61
C THR A 213 38.22 -3.14 -12.81
N GLU A 214 38.43 -1.83 -12.71
CA GLU A 214 39.19 -1.08 -13.72
C GLU A 214 40.63 -1.60 -13.69
N ILE A 215 41.04 -2.28 -14.76
CA ILE A 215 42.43 -2.68 -14.95
C ILE A 215 43.11 -1.43 -15.51
N ASP A 216 44.07 -0.86 -14.76
CA ASP A 216 44.91 0.23 -15.26
C ASP A 216 45.42 -0.15 -16.66
N PRO A 217 45.35 0.76 -17.64
CA PRO A 217 45.87 0.47 -18.97
C PRO A 217 47.33 0.02 -18.81
N PRO A 218 47.76 -1.07 -19.48
CA PRO A 218 49.13 -1.54 -19.38
C PRO A 218 50.09 -0.36 -19.61
N PRO A 219 51.19 -0.25 -18.83
CA PRO A 219 52.11 0.87 -18.93
C PRO A 219 52.46 1.10 -20.39
N ALA A 220 52.32 2.35 -20.85
CA ALA A 220 52.57 2.71 -22.23
C ALA A 220 53.94 2.16 -22.62
N VAL A 221 53.97 1.20 -23.55
CA VAL A 221 55.22 0.70 -24.11
C VAL A 221 55.96 1.92 -24.64
N GLU A 222 57.15 2.21 -24.11
CA GLU A 222 57.98 3.32 -24.58
C GLU A 222 58.05 3.22 -26.11
N ALA A 223 57.59 4.29 -26.78
CA ALA A 223 57.64 4.36 -28.22
C ALA A 223 59.09 4.10 -28.65
N PRO A 224 59.35 3.18 -29.60
CA PRO A 224 60.70 2.89 -30.02
C PRO A 224 61.38 4.20 -30.47
N PRO A 225 62.68 4.38 -30.15
CA PRO A 225 63.37 5.63 -30.41
C PRO A 225 63.25 5.98 -31.88
N ALA A 226 62.82 7.21 -32.16
CA ALA A 226 62.77 7.77 -33.50
C ALA A 226 64.18 7.67 -34.10
N SER A 227 64.39 6.67 -34.98
CA SER A 227 65.63 6.53 -35.72
C SER A 227 65.70 7.67 -36.73
N LEU A 228 66.50 8.68 -36.39
CA LEU A 228 66.96 9.73 -37.28
C LEU A 228 67.88 9.09 -38.33
N ALA A 229 67.38 8.90 -39.56
CA ALA A 229 68.21 8.95 -40.78
C ALA A 229 67.32 9.03 -42.02
N GLN A 230 67.04 10.24 -42.49
CA GLN A 230 66.79 10.46 -43.92
C GLN A 230 68.15 10.50 -44.64
N PRO A 231 68.37 9.75 -45.72
CA PRO A 231 69.38 10.07 -46.71
C PRO A 231 68.81 10.98 -47.82
N PRO A 232 69.68 11.65 -48.60
CA PRO A 232 69.31 12.80 -49.42
C PRO A 232 68.54 12.42 -50.67
N SER A 233 67.74 13.38 -51.12
CA SER A 233 67.02 13.48 -52.38
C SER A 233 67.91 13.27 -53.62
N GLU A 234 67.51 12.35 -54.49
CA GLU A 234 67.83 12.37 -55.91
C GLU A 234 66.56 12.68 -56.71
N GLU A 235 66.63 13.75 -57.49
CA GLU A 235 65.65 14.18 -58.47
C GLU A 235 65.65 13.21 -59.66
N GLU A 236 64.48 12.73 -60.10
CA GLU A 236 64.30 12.46 -61.54
C GLU A 236 62.85 12.64 -62.01
N SER A 237 62.68 13.74 -62.73
CA SER A 237 61.68 14.14 -63.72
C SER A 237 60.96 12.99 -64.48
N SER A 238 59.61 13.00 -64.49
CA SER A 238 58.79 13.41 -65.66
C SER A 238 57.39 12.77 -65.68
N ASN A 239 56.40 13.62 -66.01
CA ASN A 239 55.15 13.33 -66.78
C ASN A 239 54.13 12.33 -66.20
N THR A 240 52.80 12.53 -66.19
CA THR A 240 51.92 13.55 -66.78
C THR A 240 50.52 13.39 -66.18
N GLY A 241 49.89 14.49 -65.79
CA GLY A 241 48.45 14.80 -65.94
C GLY A 241 47.38 13.87 -65.38
N ASN A 242 46.64 14.34 -64.37
CA ASN A 242 45.17 14.35 -64.46
C ASN A 242 44.59 15.58 -63.73
N PRO A 243 43.98 16.55 -64.42
CA PRO A 243 43.46 17.79 -63.84
C PRO A 243 41.95 17.67 -63.62
N LEU A 244 41.40 17.76 -62.39
CA LEU A 244 39.95 17.99 -62.21
C LEU A 244 39.41 18.26 -60.79
N ILE A 245 40.15 18.89 -59.86
CA ILE A 245 39.47 19.38 -58.64
C ILE A 245 40.04 20.65 -58.00
N ASP A 246 40.94 21.36 -58.69
CA ASP A 246 41.33 22.71 -58.27
C ASP A 246 40.34 23.74 -58.81
N GLY A 247 39.44 24.19 -57.95
CA GLY A 247 38.52 25.27 -58.27
C GLY A 247 37.21 25.15 -57.52
N LEU A 248 37.17 25.71 -56.30
CA LEU A 248 36.09 26.55 -55.76
C LEU A 248 36.27 26.78 -54.25
N LYS A 249 37.48 27.22 -53.85
CA LYS A 249 37.61 28.18 -52.76
C LYS A 249 38.08 29.49 -53.38
N GLN A 250 37.17 30.46 -53.49
CA GLN A 250 37.41 31.85 -53.07
C GLN A 250 36.29 32.79 -53.56
N LYS A 251 36.06 33.84 -52.76
CA LYS A 251 35.19 35.03 -52.92
C LYS A 251 33.78 34.88 -52.31
N LYS A 252 33.37 35.67 -51.31
CA LYS A 252 33.67 37.09 -51.05
C LYS A 252 33.60 37.47 -49.56
N LYS A 253 34.58 38.28 -49.16
CA LYS A 253 34.54 39.27 -48.07
C LYS A 253 33.60 40.43 -48.46
N LYS A 254 32.70 40.82 -47.53
CA LYS A 254 32.33 42.19 -47.05
C LYS A 254 31.83 43.26 -48.06
N PRO A 255 31.24 44.40 -47.61
CA PRO A 255 31.13 44.96 -46.26
C PRO A 255 29.88 44.59 -45.47
#